data_AF-A0A7S0CD92-F1
#
_entry.id   AF-A0A7S0CD92-F1
#
_cell.length_a   1.000
_cell.length_b   1.000
_cell.length_c   1.000
_cell.angle_alpha   90.00
_cell.angle_beta   90.00
_cell.angle_gamma   90.00
#
_symmetry.space_group_name_H-M   'P 1'
#
loop_
_entity.id
_entity.type
_entity.pdbx_description
1 polymer ?
#
loop_
_entity_poly.entity_id
_entity_poly.type
_entity_poly.pdbx_seq_one_letter_code
_entity_poly.pdbx_strand_id
1 'polypeptide(L)'
;DDDDVNIMHGRRDWVSKIAAGFKSLENSPPELYKVYAIKFLDSYSYFSVSNVFTLFLSDDFGYSDVEAGAIYGAFGAMITVYGFCIGFLVDNLGVSKSLKLGYGITILGRCGIFLTTSRKMLMFHIFGPLALGTSLGIPVLMT
;
A
#
# COMPACT_ATOMS: atom_id res chain seq x y z
N ASP A 1 0.43 40.31 12.51
CA ASP A 1 -0.25 40.97 11.39
C ASP A 1 0.17 40.44 10.02
N ASP A 2 1.45 40.41 9.62
CA ASP A 2 1.81 39.85 8.29
C ASP A 2 1.85 38.30 8.21
N ASP A 3 2.22 37.61 9.31
CA ASP A 3 2.27 36.14 9.34
C ASP A 3 0.88 35.50 9.26
N ASP A 4 -0.13 36.10 9.90
CA ASP A 4 -1.51 35.62 9.87
C ASP A 4 -2.14 35.74 8.47
N VAL A 5 -1.79 36.78 7.72
CA VAL A 5 -2.26 36.99 6.35
C VAL A 5 -1.66 35.93 5.41
N ASN A 6 -0.39 35.57 5.58
CA ASN A 6 0.26 34.50 4.81
C ASN A 6 -0.33 33.12 5.12
N ILE A 7 -0.61 32.81 6.39
CA ILE A 7 -1.25 31.54 6.79
C ILE A 7 -2.67 31.44 6.22
N MET A 8 -3.41 32.54 6.21
CA MET A 8 -4.76 32.58 5.64
C MET A 8 -4.76 32.43 4.11
N HIS A 9 -3.78 33.01 3.41
CA HIS A 9 -3.62 32.81 1.96
C HIS A 9 -3.28 31.35 1.62
N GLY A 10 -2.30 30.78 2.34
CA GLY A 10 -1.91 29.37 2.15
C GLY A 10 -3.06 28.39 2.41
N ARG A 11 -3.90 28.67 3.41
CA ARG A 11 -5.08 27.84 3.70
C ARG A 11 -6.16 27.95 2.62
N ARG A 12 -6.40 29.15 2.05
CA ARG A 12 -7.36 29.35 0.95
C ARG A 12 -6.89 28.69 -0.34
N ASP A 13 -5.59 28.77 -0.64
CA ASP A 13 -4.98 28.12 -1.80
C ASP A 13 -5.00 26.59 -1.69
N TRP A 14 -4.88 26.05 -0.48
CA TRP A 14 -4.97 24.60 -0.26
C TRP A 14 -6.40 24.08 -0.45
N VAL A 15 -7.39 24.79 0.09
CA VAL A 15 -8.81 24.44 -0.04
C VAL A 15 -9.28 24.55 -1.50
N SER A 16 -8.82 25.57 -2.24
CA SER A 16 -9.18 25.72 -3.66
C SER A 16 -8.56 24.62 -4.53
N LYS A 17 -7.33 24.19 -4.24
CA LYS A 17 -6.70 23.03 -4.91
C LYS A 17 -7.45 21.73 -4.67
N ILE A 18 -7.95 21.51 -3.44
CA ILE A 18 -8.76 20.34 -3.12
C ILE A 18 -10.09 20.37 -3.87
N ALA A 19 -10.78 21.51 -3.82
CA ALA A 19 -12.04 21.69 -4.55
C ALA A 19 -11.86 21.51 -6.06
N ALA A 20 -10.76 22.01 -6.62
CA ALA A 20 -10.39 21.81 -8.02
C ALA A 20 -10.09 20.34 -8.36
N GLY A 21 -9.41 19.61 -7.46
CA GLY A 21 -9.19 18.17 -7.60
C GLY A 21 -10.48 17.36 -7.63
N PHE A 22 -11.42 17.65 -6.73
CA PHE A 22 -12.76 17.04 -6.74
C PHE A 22 -13.57 17.41 -7.99
N LYS A 23 -13.47 18.65 -8.46
CA LYS A 23 -14.14 19.08 -9.70
C LYS A 23 -13.54 18.45 -10.96
N SER A 24 -12.25 18.14 -10.95
CA SER A 24 -11.57 17.39 -12.03
C SER A 24 -12.08 15.94 -12.12
N LEU A 25 -12.46 15.34 -10.99
CA LEU A 25 -13.05 14.01 -10.92
C LEU A 25 -14.49 13.95 -11.47
N GLU A 26 -15.22 15.07 -11.48
CA GLU A 26 -16.61 15.12 -11.98
C GLU A 26 -16.71 14.86 -13.50
N ASN A 27 -15.69 15.24 -14.27
CA ASN A 27 -15.62 15.01 -15.72
C ASN A 27 -14.78 13.77 -16.10
N SER A 28 -14.31 13.00 -15.11
CA SER A 28 -13.42 11.85 -15.34
C SER A 28 -14.20 10.57 -15.69
N PRO A 29 -13.60 9.64 -16.46
CA PRO A 29 -14.22 8.36 -16.77
C PRO A 29 -14.59 7.57 -15.50
N PRO A 30 -15.72 6.84 -15.48
CA PRO A 30 -16.17 6.07 -14.31
C PRO A 30 -15.17 4.98 -13.86
N GLU A 31 -14.25 4.58 -14.74
CA GLU A 31 -13.14 3.68 -14.44
C GLU A 31 -12.17 4.27 -13.42
N LEU A 32 -11.99 5.60 -13.42
CA LEU A 32 -11.06 6.28 -12.55
C LEU A 32 -11.53 6.24 -11.08
N TYR A 33 -12.84 6.40 -10.85
CA TYR A 33 -13.43 6.25 -9.51
C TYR A 33 -13.20 4.85 -8.93
N LYS A 34 -13.31 3.81 -9.76
CA LYS A 34 -13.07 2.42 -9.32
C LYS A 34 -11.61 2.20 -8.95
N VAL A 35 -10.69 2.75 -9.72
CA VAL A 35 -9.25 2.69 -9.44
C VAL A 35 -8.92 3.40 -8.13
N TYR A 36 -9.45 4.61 -7.91
CA TYR A 36 -9.26 5.34 -6.65
C TYR A 36 -9.86 4.59 -5.45
N ALA A 37 -11.06 4.02 -5.59
CA ALA A 37 -11.67 3.23 -4.54
C ALA A 37 -10.83 2.00 -4.18
N ILE A 38 -10.39 1.22 -5.18
CA ILE A 38 -9.53 0.06 -4.95
C ILE A 38 -8.22 0.49 -4.29
N LYS A 39 -7.62 1.59 -4.74
CA LYS A 39 -6.36 2.10 -4.19
C LYS A 39 -6.51 2.54 -2.74
N PHE A 40 -7.63 3.20 -2.40
CA PHE A 40 -7.94 3.58 -1.04
C PHE A 40 -8.10 2.34 -0.14
N LEU A 41 -8.88 1.35 -0.57
CA LEU A 41 -9.06 0.10 0.16
C LEU A 41 -7.74 -0.64 0.35
N ASP A 42 -6.92 -0.73 -0.68
CA ASP A 42 -5.61 -1.38 -0.64
C ASP A 42 -4.69 -0.70 0.38
N SER A 43 -4.62 0.63 0.34
CA SER A 43 -3.81 1.44 1.26
C SER A 43 -4.29 1.29 2.71
N TYR A 44 -5.61 1.39 2.95
CA TYR A 44 -6.20 1.18 4.27
C TYR A 44 -5.84 -0.21 4.82
N SER A 45 -5.94 -1.22 3.97
CA SER A 45 -5.67 -2.58 4.37
C SER A 45 -4.19 -2.84 4.63
N TYR A 46 -3.29 -2.23 3.85
CA TYR A 46 -1.86 -2.27 4.11
C TYR A 46 -1.51 -1.68 5.47
N PHE A 47 -2.02 -0.48 5.81
CA PHE A 47 -1.77 0.14 7.11
C PHE A 47 -2.34 -0.66 8.28
N SER A 48 -3.55 -1.21 8.10
CA SER A 48 -4.16 -2.07 9.12
C SER A 48 -3.28 -3.29 9.41
N VAL A 49 -2.78 -3.97 8.38
CA VAL A 49 -1.90 -5.14 8.55
C VAL A 49 -0.57 -4.73 9.15
N SER A 50 0.04 -3.64 8.67
CA SER A 50 1.30 -3.11 9.20
C SER A 50 1.25 -2.88 10.71
N ASN A 51 0.15 -2.31 11.23
CA ASN A 51 -0.02 -2.09 12.67
C ASN A 51 -0.08 -3.38 13.49
N VAL A 52 -0.75 -4.41 12.97
CA VAL A 52 -0.90 -5.69 13.70
C VAL A 52 0.23 -6.67 13.40
N PHE A 53 1.09 -6.39 12.43
CA PHE A 53 2.08 -7.34 11.92
C PHE A 53 3.14 -7.71 12.96
N THR A 54 3.69 -6.73 13.66
CA THR A 54 4.67 -6.96 14.73
C THR A 54 4.02 -7.66 15.91
N LEU A 55 2.79 -7.26 16.27
CA LEU A 55 2.02 -7.91 17.33
C LEU A 55 1.73 -9.39 16.99
N PHE A 56 1.34 -9.68 15.76
CA PHE A 56 1.10 -11.03 15.27
C PHE A 56 2.36 -11.91 15.36
N LEU A 57 3.52 -11.38 15.00
CA LEU A 57 4.80 -12.11 15.11
C LEU A 57 5.18 -12.36 16.58
N SER A 58 5.00 -11.37 17.45
CA SER A 58 5.33 -11.51 18.87
C SER A 58 4.34 -12.42 19.62
N ASP A 59 3.04 -12.24 19.44
CA ASP A 59 1.97 -12.90 20.23
C ASP A 59 1.67 -14.32 19.72
N ASP A 60 1.48 -14.50 18.40
CA ASP A 60 1.09 -15.82 17.84
C ASP A 60 2.29 -16.74 17.58
N PHE A 61 3.47 -16.17 17.31
CA PHE A 61 4.67 -16.95 16.98
C PHE A 61 5.77 -16.85 18.03
N GLY A 62 5.61 -16.04 19.08
CA GLY A 62 6.56 -15.93 20.18
C GLY A 62 7.91 -15.34 19.78
N TYR A 63 7.96 -14.51 18.72
CA TYR A 63 9.17 -13.78 18.37
C TYR A 63 9.46 -12.67 19.39
N SER A 64 10.73 -12.34 19.60
CA SER A 64 11.05 -11.14 20.38
C SER A 64 10.69 -9.88 19.61
N ASP A 65 10.37 -8.78 20.30
CA ASP A 65 10.00 -7.51 19.65
C ASP A 65 11.10 -6.98 18.72
N VAL A 66 12.37 -7.27 19.03
CA VAL A 66 13.52 -6.93 18.20
C VAL A 66 13.53 -7.74 16.90
N GLU A 67 13.28 -9.05 16.98
CA GLU A 67 13.19 -9.91 15.79
C GLU A 67 11.95 -9.58 14.95
N ALA A 68 10.80 -9.34 15.57
CA ALA A 68 9.58 -8.93 14.89
C ALA A 68 9.78 -7.61 14.13
N GLY A 69 10.45 -6.63 14.77
CA GLY A 69 10.85 -5.37 14.13
C GLY A 69 11.83 -5.57 12.96
N ALA A 70 12.81 -6.46 13.12
CA ALA A 70 13.76 -6.77 12.05
C ALA A 70 13.09 -7.46 10.85
N ILE A 71 12.16 -8.39 11.08
CA ILE A 71 11.38 -9.07 10.03
C ILE A 71 10.48 -8.05 9.31
N TYR A 72 9.83 -7.15 10.05
CA TYR A 72 9.04 -6.08 9.46
C TYR A 72 9.89 -5.12 8.61
N GLY A 73 11.08 -4.74 9.10
CA GLY A 73 12.03 -3.94 8.33
C GLY A 73 12.51 -4.63 7.05
N ALA A 74 12.83 -5.92 7.13
CA ALA A 74 13.19 -6.74 5.97
C ALA A 74 12.03 -6.86 4.97
N PHE A 75 10.80 -6.99 5.45
CA PHE A 75 9.60 -7.00 4.62
C PHE A 75 9.46 -5.69 3.84
N GLY A 76 9.63 -4.53 4.49
CA GLY A 76 9.65 -3.22 3.83
C GLY A 76 10.76 -3.07 2.78
N ALA A 77 11.97 -3.58 3.08
CA ALA A 77 13.07 -3.59 2.12
C ALA A 77 12.75 -4.45 0.89
N MET A 78 12.16 -5.62 1.09
CA MET A 78 11.74 -6.52 -0.01
C MET A 78 10.65 -5.91 -0.88
N ILE A 79 9.68 -5.20 -0.29
CA ILE A 79 8.68 -4.44 -1.05
C ILE A 79 9.35 -3.43 -1.99
N THR A 80 10.40 -2.75 -1.54
CA THR A 80 11.16 -1.79 -2.37
C THR A 80 11.85 -2.49 -3.53
N VAL A 81 12.54 -3.61 -3.26
CA VAL A 81 13.22 -4.40 -4.30
C VAL A 81 12.23 -4.90 -5.35
N TYR A 82 11.12 -5.50 -4.90
CA TYR A 82 10.08 -5.92 -5.83
C TYR A 82 9.42 -4.75 -6.54
N GLY A 83 9.21 -3.63 -5.86
CA GLY A 83 8.64 -2.42 -6.46
C GLY A 83 9.48 -1.89 -7.60
N PHE A 84 10.80 -1.96 -7.48
CA PHE A 84 11.72 -1.62 -8.57
C PHE A 84 11.56 -2.56 -9.78
N CYS A 85 11.57 -3.88 -9.55
CA CYS A 85 11.43 -4.87 -10.63
C CYS A 85 10.03 -4.84 -11.28
N ILE A 86 9.01 -4.69 -10.46
CA ILE A 86 7.59 -4.66 -10.86
C ILE A 86 7.27 -3.34 -11.53
N GLY A 87 7.85 -2.21 -11.11
CA GLY A 87 7.63 -0.90 -11.74
C GLY A 87 7.88 -0.95 -13.24
N PHE A 88 8.99 -1.55 -13.66
CA PHE A 88 9.28 -1.79 -15.08
C PHE A 88 8.23 -2.66 -15.79
N LEU A 89 7.66 -3.64 -15.09
CA LEU A 89 6.57 -4.48 -15.60
C LEU A 89 5.24 -3.73 -15.71
N VAL A 90 4.94 -2.84 -14.75
CA VAL A 90 3.72 -2.02 -14.72
C VAL A 90 3.71 -1.01 -15.85
N ASP A 91 4.87 -0.42 -16.17
CA ASP A 91 5.03 0.52 -17.28
C ASP A 91 4.60 -0.11 -18.62
N ASN A 92 4.80 -1.42 -18.80
CA ASN A 92 4.40 -2.16 -19.99
C ASN A 92 2.95 -2.70 -19.94
N LEU A 93 2.44 -3.05 -18.75
CA LEU A 93 1.14 -3.71 -18.59
C LEU A 93 -0.03 -2.74 -18.39
N GLY A 94 0.25 -1.51 -17.95
CA GLY A 94 -0.71 -0.47 -17.64
C GLY A 94 -1.26 -0.52 -16.20
N VAL A 95 -1.42 0.67 -15.62
CA VAL A 95 -1.77 0.92 -14.21
C VAL A 95 -3.05 0.21 -13.74
N SER A 96 -4.12 0.22 -14.55
CA SER A 96 -5.41 -0.38 -14.15
C SER A 96 -5.38 -1.91 -14.04
N LYS A 97 -4.48 -2.58 -14.78
CA LYS A 97 -4.35 -4.04 -14.75
C LYS A 97 -3.40 -4.49 -13.65
N SER A 98 -2.29 -3.76 -13.45
CA SER A 98 -1.34 -4.05 -12.37
C SER A 98 -1.98 -3.91 -11.00
N LEU A 99 -2.84 -2.91 -10.78
CA LEU A 99 -3.60 -2.76 -9.54
C LEU A 99 -4.49 -3.96 -9.22
N LYS A 100 -5.24 -4.45 -10.21
CA LYS A 100 -6.14 -5.60 -10.03
C LYS A 100 -5.36 -6.88 -9.72
N LEU A 101 -4.23 -7.08 -10.40
CA LEU A 101 -3.33 -8.21 -10.15
C LEU A 101 -2.67 -8.10 -8.77
N GLY A 102 -2.19 -6.92 -8.39
CA GLY A 102 -1.57 -6.66 -7.09
C GLY A 102 -2.54 -6.93 -5.94
N TYR A 103 -3.78 -6.45 -6.07
CA TYR A 103 -4.83 -6.71 -5.09
C TYR A 103 -5.16 -8.21 -4.98
N GLY A 104 -5.27 -8.91 -6.11
CA GLY A 104 -5.50 -10.36 -6.14
C GLY A 104 -4.37 -11.15 -5.45
N ILE A 105 -3.11 -10.83 -5.76
CA ILE A 105 -1.94 -11.47 -5.14
C ILE A 105 -1.89 -11.18 -3.64
N THR A 106 -2.22 -9.96 -3.23
CA THR A 106 -2.24 -9.55 -1.81
C THR A 106 -3.31 -10.32 -1.02
N ILE A 107 -4.50 -10.51 -1.60
CA ILE A 107 -5.54 -11.35 -0.99
C ILE A 107 -5.04 -12.78 -0.83
N LEU A 108 -4.46 -13.38 -1.87
CA LEU A 108 -3.94 -14.75 -1.80
C LEU A 108 -2.85 -14.89 -0.74
N GLY A 109 -1.93 -13.93 -0.66
CA GLY A 109 -0.90 -13.89 0.36
C GLY A 109 -1.47 -13.84 1.77
N ARG A 110 -2.51 -13.01 1.99
CA ARG A 110 -3.17 -12.87 3.30
C ARG A 110 -3.99 -14.09 3.69
N CYS A 111 -4.74 -14.68 2.76
CA CYS A 111 -5.42 -15.95 2.99
C CYS A 111 -4.42 -17.05 3.36
N GLY A 112 -3.26 -17.08 2.69
CA GLY A 112 -2.17 -18.01 3.01
C GLY A 112 -1.58 -17.82 4.40
N ILE A 113 -1.39 -16.58 4.85
CA ILE A 113 -0.96 -16.27 6.22
C ILE A 113 -2.02 -16.71 7.23
N PHE A 114 -3.30 -16.42 6.98
CA PHE A 114 -4.40 -16.77 7.87
C PHE A 114 -4.56 -18.29 8.08
N LEU A 115 -4.33 -19.08 7.02
CA LEU A 115 -4.45 -20.54 7.08
C LEU A 115 -3.18 -21.25 7.58
N THR A 116 -2.06 -20.53 7.71
CA THR A 116 -0.76 -21.13 8.02
C THR A 116 -0.46 -21.07 9.51
N THR A 117 -0.24 -22.23 10.12
CA THR A 117 0.24 -22.35 11.52
C THR A 117 1.75 -22.56 11.62
N SER A 118 2.46 -22.70 10.49
CA SER A 118 3.89 -23.03 10.46
C SER A 118 4.77 -21.79 10.22
N ARG A 119 5.74 -21.57 11.11
CA ARG A 119 6.66 -20.42 11.12
C ARG A 119 7.44 -20.24 9.79
N LYS A 120 7.83 -21.34 9.13
CA LYS A 120 8.54 -21.29 7.83
C LYS A 120 7.61 -20.89 6.68
N MET A 121 6.39 -21.40 6.71
CA MET A 121 5.39 -21.13 5.68
C MET A 121 4.84 -19.70 5.82
N LEU A 122 4.81 -19.16 7.05
CA LEU A 122 4.53 -17.75 7.31
C LEU A 122 5.56 -16.85 6.60
N MET A 123 6.85 -17.10 6.81
CA MET A 123 7.91 -16.30 6.18
C MET A 123 7.87 -16.37 4.65
N PHE A 124 7.57 -17.55 4.08
CA PHE A 124 7.38 -17.68 2.63
C PHE A 124 6.26 -16.77 2.12
N HIS A 125 5.12 -16.71 2.82
CA HIS A 125 3.99 -15.87 2.41
C HIS A 125 4.27 -14.37 2.59
N ILE A 126 4.93 -13.98 3.68
CA ILE A 126 5.33 -12.59 3.96
C ILE A 126 6.28 -12.08 2.87
N PHE A 127 7.37 -12.81 2.60
CA PHE A 127 8.40 -12.36 1.66
C PHE A 127 8.05 -12.62 0.20
N GLY A 128 7.16 -13.56 -0.11
CA GLY A 128 6.76 -13.84 -1.49
C GLY A 128 5.50 -13.05 -1.88
N PRO A 129 4.31 -13.67 -1.78
CA PRO A 129 3.07 -13.09 -2.29
C PRO A 129 2.70 -11.77 -1.60
N LEU A 130 2.93 -11.59 -0.29
CA LEU A 130 2.57 -10.35 0.39
C LEU A 130 3.42 -9.17 -0.08
N ALA A 131 4.75 -9.35 -0.15
CA ALA A 131 5.67 -8.31 -0.59
C ALA A 131 5.50 -7.98 -2.09
N LEU A 132 5.30 -9.01 -2.93
CA LEU A 132 5.02 -8.84 -4.35
C LEU A 132 3.70 -8.11 -4.59
N GLY A 133 2.61 -8.53 -3.94
CA GLY A 133 1.30 -7.91 -4.07
C GLY A 133 1.30 -6.43 -3.63
N THR A 134 1.96 -6.14 -2.51
CA THR A 134 2.08 -4.77 -1.98
C THR A 134 2.89 -3.87 -2.92
N SER A 135 3.96 -4.40 -3.52
CA SER A 135 4.81 -3.64 -4.45
C SER A 135 4.09 -3.22 -5.73
N LEU A 136 3.13 -4.02 -6.23
CA LEU A 136 2.29 -3.69 -7.38
C LEU A 136 1.36 -2.48 -7.15
N GLY A 137 1.04 -2.18 -5.89
CA GLY A 137 0.22 -1.03 -5.51
C GLY A 137 0.98 0.30 -5.55
N ILE A 138 2.29 0.30 -5.34
CA ILE A 138 3.10 1.52 -5.12
C ILE A 138 3.27 2.40 -6.38
N PRO A 139 3.51 1.88 -7.59
CA PRO A 139 3.76 2.69 -8.79
C PRO A 139 2.63 3.67 -9.16
N VAL A 140 1.40 3.38 -8.71
CA VAL A 140 0.20 4.17 -9.00
C VAL A 140 0.22 5.57 -8.36
N LEU A 141 1.09 5.80 -7.37
CA LEU A 141 1.17 7.11 -6.71
C LEU A 141 2.04 8.13 -7.46
N MET A 142 2.75 7.73 -8.51
CA MET A 142 3.76 8.58 -9.18
C MET A 142 3.41 8.98 -10.63
N THR A 143 2.20 8.66 -11.11
CA THR A 143 1.67 9.09 -12.41
C THR A 143 0.38 9.85 -12.24
#